data_AF-A0AAV6W953-F1
#
_entry.id   AF-A0AAV6W953-F1
#
_cell.length_a   1.000
_cell.length_b   1.000
_cell.length_c   1.000
_cell.angle_alpha   90.00
_cell.angle_beta   90.00
_cell.angle_gamma   90.00
#
_symmetry.space_group_name_H-M   'P 1'
#
loop_
_entity.id
_entity.type
_entity.pdbx_description
1 polymer ?
#
loop_
_entity_poly.entity_id
_entity_poly.type
_entity_poly.pdbx_seq_one_letter_code
_entity_poly.pdbx_strand_id
1 'polypeptide(L)'
;MASTSSTNAESDQVLVEQKSSARILTLNRPKQLNALSSVMVNRLLELFLACAEDSSVKLIILKGNGRAFCAGADVAALVRDINQGTWKLGVNYARNEFTMNYVMAT
;
A
#
# COMPACT_ATOMS: atom_id res chain seq x y z
N MET A 1 14.38 26.08 -3.58
CA MET A 1 12.96 25.75 -3.31
C MET A 1 12.40 25.12 -4.57
N ALA A 2 12.31 23.79 -4.60
CA ALA A 2 11.63 23.06 -5.66
C ALA A 2 10.56 22.20 -4.97
N SER A 3 9.32 22.64 -5.08
CA SER A 3 8.15 21.93 -4.53
C SER A 3 7.81 20.79 -5.49
N THR A 4 8.18 19.56 -5.14
CA THR A 4 7.88 18.37 -5.91
C THR A 4 6.39 18.03 -5.77
N SER A 5 5.62 18.25 -6.83
CA SER A 5 4.19 17.95 -6.91
C SER A 5 3.94 16.47 -7.21
N SER A 6 4.15 15.58 -6.24
CA SER A 6 3.99 14.12 -6.42
C SER A 6 2.86 13.48 -5.60
N THR A 7 2.10 14.23 -4.81
CA THR A 7 1.41 13.65 -3.63
C THR A 7 -0.02 13.15 -3.85
N ASN A 8 -0.73 13.48 -4.93
CA ASN A 8 -2.15 13.12 -5.05
C ASN A 8 -2.41 11.71 -5.64
N ALA A 9 -1.61 11.26 -6.61
CA ALA A 9 -1.88 9.98 -7.29
C ALA A 9 -1.54 8.76 -6.41
N GLU A 10 -0.55 8.87 -5.52
CA GLU A 10 -0.18 7.81 -4.59
C GLU A 10 -1.14 7.74 -3.38
N SER A 11 -1.51 8.91 -2.83
CA SER A 11 -2.45 8.99 -1.71
C SER A 11 -3.86 8.53 -2.07
N ASP A 12 -4.23 8.53 -3.36
CA ASP A 12 -5.56 8.09 -3.80
C ASP A 12 -5.68 6.55 -3.81
N GLN A 13 -4.58 5.78 -3.82
CA GLN A 13 -4.66 4.31 -3.87
C GLN A 13 -4.83 3.65 -2.50
N VAL A 14 -4.53 4.37 -1.41
CA VAL A 14 -4.77 3.93 -0.03
C VAL A 14 -5.36 5.09 0.76
N LEU A 15 -6.66 5.05 1.00
CA LEU A 15 -7.35 6.08 1.77
C LEU A 15 -7.15 5.83 3.27
N VAL A 16 -7.01 6.91 4.04
CA VAL A 16 -6.75 6.86 5.48
C VAL A 16 -7.83 7.64 6.22
N GLU A 17 -8.46 7.01 7.21
CA GLU A 17 -9.46 7.61 8.08
C GLU A 17 -9.15 7.28 9.54
N GLN A 18 -9.35 8.23 10.45
CA GLN A 18 -9.31 7.99 11.91
C GLN A 18 -10.74 7.96 12.45
N LYS A 19 -11.10 6.91 13.19
CA LYS A 19 -12.33 6.87 13.99
C LYS A 19 -12.01 6.49 15.42
N SER A 20 -12.12 7.46 16.32
CA SER A 20 -11.71 7.31 17.72
C SER A 20 -10.24 6.82 17.79
N SER A 21 -10.01 5.62 18.33
CA SER A 21 -8.69 4.99 18.40
C SER A 21 -8.39 4.01 17.25
N ALA A 22 -9.28 3.88 16.26
CA ALA A 22 -9.08 3.01 15.11
C ALA A 22 -8.53 3.79 13.91
N ARG A 23 -7.44 3.29 13.32
CA ARG A 23 -6.95 3.74 12.01
C ARG A 23 -7.55 2.85 10.92
N ILE A 24 -8.30 3.42 10.00
CA ILE A 24 -8.95 2.71 8.89
C ILE A 24 -8.15 2.98 7.62
N LEU A 25 -7.62 1.91 7.03
CA LEU A 25 -6.88 1.93 5.77
C LEU A 25 -7.75 1.27 4.70
N THR A 26 -8.02 1.98 3.60
CA THR A 26 -8.87 1.47 2.52
C THR A 26 -8.06 1.33 1.24
N LEU A 27 -7.93 0.11 0.73
CA LEU A 27 -7.36 -0.17 -0.59
C LEU A 27 -8.30 0.38 -1.67
N ASN A 28 -7.84 1.32 -2.49
CA ASN A 28 -8.68 2.11 -3.38
C ASN A 28 -8.26 1.98 -4.86
N ARG A 29 -8.23 0.75 -5.35
CA ARG A 29 -8.12 0.43 -6.78
C ARG A 29 -9.25 -0.53 -7.21
N PRO A 30 -10.53 -0.14 -7.06
CA PRO A 30 -11.66 -1.06 -7.26
C PRO A 30 -11.73 -1.65 -8.68
N LYS A 31 -11.27 -0.89 -9.69
CA LYS A 31 -11.19 -1.37 -11.10
C LYS A 31 -10.18 -2.51 -11.29
N GLN A 32 -9.15 -2.59 -10.44
CA GLN A 32 -8.16 -3.67 -10.41
C GLN A 32 -8.40 -4.65 -9.26
N LEU A 33 -9.61 -4.69 -8.70
CA LEU A 33 -9.95 -5.54 -7.54
C LEU A 33 -9.00 -5.33 -6.35
N ASN A 34 -8.48 -4.10 -6.20
CA ASN A 34 -7.52 -3.74 -5.17
C ASN A 34 -6.23 -4.58 -5.20
N ALA A 35 -5.79 -5.02 -6.39
CA ALA A 35 -4.46 -5.60 -6.56
C ALA A 35 -3.37 -4.61 -6.12
N LEU A 36 -2.41 -5.10 -5.34
CA LEU A 36 -1.37 -4.29 -4.71
C LEU A 36 -0.35 -3.83 -5.74
N SER A 37 -0.32 -2.52 -6.02
CA SER A 37 0.76 -1.87 -6.78
C SER A 37 1.98 -1.63 -5.88
N SER A 38 3.15 -1.35 -6.47
CA SER A 38 4.33 -0.88 -5.72
C SER A 38 4.04 0.35 -4.88
N VAL A 39 3.22 1.26 -5.39
CA VAL A 39 2.76 2.46 -4.68
C VAL A 39 1.97 2.09 -3.42
N MET A 40 0.99 1.18 -3.55
CA MET A 40 0.20 0.73 -2.40
C MET A 40 1.04 0.01 -1.35
N VAL A 41 1.95 -0.87 -1.78
CA VAL A 41 2.83 -1.61 -0.85
C VAL A 41 3.71 -0.66 -0.05
N ASN A 42 4.37 0.30 -0.72
CA ASN A 42 5.20 1.30 -0.04
C ASN A 42 4.36 2.13 0.94
N ARG A 43 3.19 2.60 0.49
CA ARG A 43 2.31 3.43 1.31
C ARG A 43 1.76 2.68 2.52
N LEU A 44 1.37 1.42 2.37
CA LEU A 44 0.89 0.59 3.47
C LEU A 44 1.99 0.32 4.49
N LEU A 45 3.22 0.01 4.04
CA LEU A 45 4.37 -0.17 4.92
C LEU A 45 4.64 1.09 5.76
N GLU A 46 4.68 2.27 5.14
CA GLU A 46 4.80 3.54 5.86
C GLU A 46 3.69 3.73 6.90
N LEU A 47 2.44 3.45 6.52
CA LEU A 47 1.29 3.63 7.40
C LEU A 47 1.28 2.65 8.56
N PHE A 48 1.67 1.38 8.35
CA PHE A 48 1.76 0.40 9.43
C PHE A 48 2.85 0.77 10.44
N LEU A 49 4.04 1.18 9.96
CA LEU A 49 5.10 1.66 10.84
C LEU A 49 4.68 2.91 11.61
N ALA A 50 4.04 3.88 10.95
CA ALA A 50 3.54 5.08 11.62
C ALA A 50 2.46 4.76 12.67
N CYS A 51 1.58 3.79 12.41
CA CYS A 51 0.57 3.36 13.37
C CYS A 51 1.17 2.63 14.58
N ALA A 52 2.26 1.88 14.40
CA ALA A 52 2.95 1.20 15.49
C ALA A 52 3.55 2.19 16.51
N GLU A 53 4.04 3.34 16.03
CA GLU A 53 4.61 4.40 16.88
C GLU A 53 3.53 5.35 17.46
N ASP A 54 2.33 5.35 16.91
CA ASP A 54 1.24 6.24 17.33
C ASP A 54 0.45 5.63 18.50
N SER A 55 0.79 6.04 19.73
CA SER A 55 0.12 5.57 20.95
C SER A 55 -1.40 5.82 21.00
N SER A 56 -1.94 6.72 20.15
CA SER A 56 -3.38 6.97 20.04
C SER A 56 -4.12 5.90 19.23
N VAL A 57 -3.42 5.17 18.37
CA VAL A 57 -3.97 4.07 17.56
C VAL A 57 -3.97 2.80 18.40
N LYS A 58 -5.15 2.19 18.56
CA LYS A 58 -5.35 0.93 19.31
C LYS A 58 -5.79 -0.22 18.42
N LEU A 59 -6.23 0.08 17.20
CA LEU A 59 -6.69 -0.91 16.23
C LEU A 59 -6.44 -0.38 14.82
N ILE A 60 -5.99 -1.24 13.92
CA ILE A 60 -5.95 -0.97 12.49
C ILE A 60 -7.04 -1.80 11.81
N ILE A 61 -7.85 -1.15 10.98
CA ILE A 61 -8.84 -1.82 10.12
C ILE A 61 -8.37 -1.65 8.68
N LEU A 62 -7.98 -2.75 8.05
CA LEU A 62 -7.67 -2.78 6.62
C LEU A 62 -8.90 -3.29 5.85
N LYS A 63 -9.36 -2.54 4.86
CA LYS A 63 -10.51 -2.91 4.01
C LYS A 63 -10.27 -2.59 2.54
N GLY A 64 -11.03 -3.22 1.65
CA GLY A 64 -11.05 -2.89 0.22
C GLY A 64 -12.20 -1.94 -0.13
N ASN A 65 -11.98 -1.05 -1.10
CA ASN A 65 -13.06 -0.31 -1.75
C ASN A 65 -13.69 -1.15 -2.87
N GLY A 66 -15.01 -1.08 -3.01
CA GLY A 66 -15.75 -1.80 -4.04
C GLY A 66 -15.93 -3.30 -3.75
N ARG A 67 -15.93 -4.12 -4.81
CA ARG A 67 -16.43 -5.51 -4.76
C ARG A 67 -15.45 -6.56 -4.22
N ALA A 68 -14.19 -6.21 -3.99
CA ALA A 68 -13.15 -7.15 -3.56
C ALA A 68 -12.32 -6.53 -2.43
N PHE A 69 -11.82 -7.35 -1.52
CA PHE A 69 -10.86 -6.90 -0.52
C PHE A 69 -9.52 -6.56 -1.19
N CYS A 70 -8.83 -7.59 -1.68
CA CYS A 70 -7.54 -7.51 -2.37
C CYS A 70 -7.40 -8.75 -3.27
N ALA A 71 -6.95 -8.56 -4.52
CA ALA A 71 -6.75 -9.64 -5.49
C ALA A 71 -5.25 -9.97 -5.70
N GLY A 72 -4.46 -9.93 -4.62
CA GLY A 72 -3.02 -10.22 -4.63
C GLY A 72 -2.15 -9.10 -5.20
N ALA A 73 -0.92 -9.43 -5.55
CA ALA A 73 0.03 -8.50 -6.18
C ALA A 73 -0.41 -8.11 -7.60
N ASP A 74 -0.08 -6.89 -8.04
CA ASP A 74 -0.24 -6.47 -9.44
C ASP A 74 0.86 -7.10 -10.32
N VAL A 75 0.83 -8.43 -10.45
CA VAL A 75 1.83 -9.23 -11.18
C VAL A 75 1.95 -8.80 -12.64
N ALA A 76 0.86 -8.33 -13.24
CA ALA A 76 0.88 -7.80 -14.60
C ALA A 76 1.81 -6.58 -14.72
N ALA A 77 1.86 -5.70 -13.71
CA ALA A 77 2.82 -4.60 -13.67
C ALA A 77 4.26 -5.11 -13.52
N LEU A 78 4.49 -6.07 -12.62
CA LEU A 78 5.82 -6.66 -12.40
C LEU A 78 6.39 -7.29 -13.67
N VAL A 79 5.57 -8.06 -14.40
CA VAL A 79 5.98 -8.68 -15.67
C VAL A 79 6.31 -7.63 -16.73
N ARG A 80 5.57 -6.52 -16.80
CA ARG A 80 5.89 -5.41 -17.72
C ARG A 80 7.25 -4.80 -17.40
N ASP A 81 7.53 -4.54 -16.13
CA ASP A 81 8.82 -3.97 -15.69
C ASP A 81 9.98 -4.94 -16.03
N ILE A 82 9.81 -6.23 -15.76
CA ILE A 82 10.82 -7.25 -16.10
C ILE A 82 11.10 -7.26 -17.60
N ASN A 83 10.06 -7.24 -18.44
CA ASN A 83 10.21 -7.26 -19.90
C ASN A 83 10.87 -5.98 -20.45
N GLN A 84 10.82 -4.87 -19.71
CA GLN A 84 11.51 -3.62 -20.04
C GLN A 84 12.95 -3.56 -19.50
N GLY A 85 13.45 -4.66 -18.90
CA GLY A 85 14.78 -4.72 -18.31
C GLY A 85 14.89 -4.06 -16.94
N THR A 86 13.79 -3.58 -16.36
CA THR A 86 13.75 -2.89 -15.05
C THR A 86 13.46 -3.87 -13.90
N TRP A 87 13.99 -5.09 -13.97
CA TRP A 87 13.76 -6.19 -13.00
C TRP A 87 14.01 -5.83 -11.53
N LYS A 88 14.90 -4.87 -11.26
CA LYS A 88 15.17 -4.36 -9.90
C LYS A 88 13.92 -3.76 -9.25
N LEU A 89 13.00 -3.20 -10.03
CA LEU A 89 11.71 -2.71 -9.52
C LEU A 89 10.87 -3.85 -8.94
N GLY A 90 10.83 -5.01 -9.62
CA GLY A 90 10.13 -6.19 -9.12
C GLY A 90 10.75 -6.76 -7.85
N VAL A 91 12.09 -6.75 -7.74
CA VAL A 91 12.78 -7.16 -6.50
C VAL A 91 12.49 -6.19 -5.35
N ASN A 92 12.46 -4.89 -5.62
CA ASN A 92 12.11 -3.89 -4.61
C ASN A 92 10.65 -4.02 -4.17
N TYR A 93 9.72 -4.27 -5.10
CA TYR A 93 8.33 -4.58 -4.77
C TYR A 93 8.26 -5.77 -3.81
N ALA A 94 8.89 -6.90 -4.16
CA ALA A 94 8.85 -8.11 -3.35
C ALA A 94 9.46 -7.89 -1.96
N ARG A 95 10.60 -7.19 -1.88
CA ARG A 95 11.23 -6.84 -0.59
C ARG A 95 10.27 -6.07 0.30
N ASN A 96 9.61 -5.05 -0.24
CA ASN A 96 8.72 -4.19 0.54
C ASN A 96 7.43 -4.91 0.92
N GLU A 97 6.89 -5.75 0.03
CA GLU A 97 5.71 -6.58 0.30
C GLU A 97 5.99 -7.57 1.44
N PHE A 98 7.11 -8.29 1.41
CA PHE A 98 7.47 -9.22 2.48
C PHE A 98 7.78 -8.50 3.80
N THR A 99 8.41 -7.32 3.74
CA THR A 99 8.64 -6.49 4.93
C THR A 99 7.32 -6.01 5.53
N MET A 100 6.38 -5.55 4.69
CA MET A 100 5.04 -5.15 5.11
C MET A 100 4.30 -6.31 5.77
N ASN A 101 4.33 -7.50 5.17
CA ASN A 101 3.70 -8.69 5.75
C ASN A 101 4.32 -9.07 7.09
N TYR A 102 5.64 -8.94 7.24
CA TYR A 102 6.33 -9.17 8.51
C TYR A 102 5.86 -8.16 9.58
N VAL A 103 5.85 -6.87 9.26
CA VAL A 103 5.36 -5.82 10.18
C VAL A 103 3.89 -6.02 10.56
N MET A 104 3.05 -6.53 9.65
CA MET A 104 1.67 -6.88 9.97
C MET A 104 1.54 -8.09 10.91
N ALA A 105 2.51 -8.99 10.88
CA ALA A 105 2.47 -10.25 11.62
C ALA A 105 3.04 -10.14 13.05
N THR A 106 3.80 -9.09 13.36
CA THR A 106 4.50 -8.88 14.63
C THR A 106 4.03 -7.62 15.33
#